data_AF-A0A7J9URV9-F1
#
_entry.id   AF-A0A7J9URV9-F1
#
_cell.length_a   1.000
_cell.length_b   1.000
_cell.length_c   1.000
_cell.angle_alpha   90.00
_cell.angle_beta   90.00
_cell.angle_gamma   90.00
#
_symmetry.space_group_name_H-M   'P 1'
#
loop_
_entity.id
_entity.type
_entity.pdbx_description
1 polymer ?
#
loop_
_entity_poly.entity_id
_entity_poly.type
_entity_poly.pdbx_seq_one_letter_code
_entity_poly.pdbx_strand_id
1 'polypeptide(L)' 'MEITIGVRNVAREITLESTQSPDEVLAAVDKALSDNTNLVLQDEKGRHVVVPAGALGFVELGPAEQRRVGFGLV' A
#
# COMPACT_ATOMS: atom_id res chain seq x y z
N MET A 1 7.89 2.52 1.62
CA MET A 1 7.21 2.59 0.30
C MET A 1 5.85 3.22 0.50
N GLU A 2 5.48 4.19 -0.33
CA GLU A 2 4.16 4.84 -0.24
C GLU A 2 3.09 3.98 -0.92
N ILE A 3 1.93 3.84 -0.29
CA ILE A 3 0.77 3.10 -0.80
C ILE A 3 -0.44 4.02 -0.70
N THR A 4 -1.13 4.22 -1.81
CA THR A 4 -2.35 5.02 -1.88
C THR A 4 -3.53 4.13 -2.24
N ILE A 5 -4.60 4.22 -1.45
CA ILE A 5 -5.79 3.41 -1.60
C ILE A 5 -6.99 4.32 -1.87
N GLY A 6 -7.62 4.11 -3.03
CA GLY A 6 -8.90 4.69 -3.35
C GLY A 6 -10.04 3.78 -2.88
N VAL A 7 -11.01 4.35 -2.16
CA VAL A 7 -12.20 3.61 -1.69
C VAL A 7 -13.42 4.09 -2.48
N ARG A 8 -14.23 3.15 -2.98
CA ARG A 8 -15.47 3.45 -3.71
C ARG A 8 -16.44 4.20 -2.81
N ASN A 9 -17.11 5.21 -3.37
CA ASN A 9 -18.08 6.07 -2.67
C ASN A 9 -17.47 6.91 -1.52
N VAL A 10 -16.15 7.06 -1.48
CA VAL A 10 -15.45 7.93 -0.54
C VAL A 10 -14.62 8.94 -1.33
N ALA A 11 -14.80 10.24 -1.04
CA ALA A 11 -14.11 11.30 -1.77
C ALA A 11 -12.62 11.47 -1.37
N ARG A 12 -12.16 10.70 -0.38
CA ARG A 12 -10.82 10.82 0.21
C ARG A 12 -10.05 9.52 0.02
N GLU A 13 -8.81 9.66 -0.41
CA GLU A 13 -7.84 8.57 -0.53
C GLU A 13 -7.16 8.30 0.82
N ILE A 14 -6.68 7.07 1.01
CA ILE A 14 -5.91 6.67 2.18
C ILE A 14 -4.47 6.45 1.72
N THR A 15 -3.57 7.32 2.18
CA THR A 15 -2.13 7.20 1.92
C THR A 15 -1.43 6.71 3.18
N LEU A 16 -0.58 5.69 3.02
CA LEU A 16 0.24 5.14 4.09
C LEU A 16 1.62 4.77 3.57
N GLU A 17 2.62 4.87 4.44
CA GLU A 17 3.97 4.39 4.17
C GLU A 17 4.14 3.02 4.82
N SER A 18 4.49 2.00 4.03
CA SER A 18 4.74 0.65 4.51
C SER A 18 6.19 0.24 4.30
N THR A 19 6.71 -0.57 5.23
CA THR A 19 8.03 -1.22 5.14
C THR A 19 8.01 -2.52 4.34
N GLN A 20 6.82 -2.99 3.94
CA GLN A 20 6.63 -4.19 3.12
C GLN A 20 7.18 -3.98 1.71
N SER A 21 7.53 -5.06 1.02
CA SER A 21 7.95 -5.02 -0.38
C SER A 21 6.75 -4.90 -1.33
N PRO A 22 6.93 -4.37 -2.57
CA PRO A 22 5.83 -4.25 -3.53
C PRO A 22 5.14 -5.58 -3.82
N ASP A 23 5.91 -6.66 -3.92
CA ASP A 23 5.40 -8.00 -4.22
C ASP A 23 4.53 -8.56 -3.08
N GLU A 24 4.92 -8.31 -1.82
CA GLU A 24 4.14 -8.72 -0.65
C GLU A 24 2.79 -7.99 -0.60
N VAL A 25 2.78 -6.69 -0.89
CA VAL A 25 1.57 -5.89 -0.91
C VAL A 25 0.65 -6.34 -2.05
N LEU A 26 1.19 -6.58 -3.25
CA LEU A 26 0.42 -7.09 -4.38
C LEU A 26 -0.21 -8.44 -4.06
N ALA A 27 0.55 -9.38 -3.48
CA ALA A 27 0.01 -10.67 -3.05
C ALA A 27 -1.09 -10.53 -1.99
N ALA A 28 -0.96 -9.60 -1.05
CA ALA A 28 -1.97 -9.31 -0.04
C ALA A 28 -3.26 -8.73 -0.67
N VAL A 29 -3.12 -7.85 -1.66
CA VAL A 29 -4.25 -7.29 -2.43
C VAL A 29 -4.95 -8.38 -3.22
N ASP A 30 -4.21 -9.19 -3.97
CA ASP A 30 -4.77 -10.30 -4.78
C ASP A 30 -5.52 -11.31 -3.92
N LYS A 31 -4.96 -11.64 -2.74
CA LYS A 31 -5.62 -12.51 -1.78
C LYS A 31 -6.90 -11.88 -1.23
N ALA A 32 -6.87 -10.61 -0.83
CA ALA A 32 -8.05 -9.91 -0.32
C ALA A 32 -9.18 -9.88 -1.36
N LEU A 33 -8.84 -9.63 -2.63
CA LEU A 33 -9.79 -9.62 -3.74
C LEU A 33 -10.33 -11.01 -4.08
N SER A 34 -9.47 -12.03 -4.12
CA SER A 34 -9.86 -13.41 -4.45
C SER A 34 -10.74 -14.03 -3.36
N ASP A 35 -10.35 -13.86 -2.10
CA ASP A 35 -11.06 -14.44 -0.96
C ASP A 35 -12.26 -13.57 -0.51
N ASN A 36 -12.45 -12.39 -1.12
CA ASN A 36 -13.41 -11.36 -0.68
C ASN A 36 -13.24 -11.00 0.81
N THR A 37 -11.98 -10.92 1.26
CA THR A 37 -11.63 -10.59 2.64
C THR A 37 -11.13 -9.16 2.76
N ASN A 38 -10.94 -8.68 3.98
CA ASN A 38 -10.44 -7.32 4.20
C ASN A 38 -8.94 -7.26 3.85
N LEU A 39 -8.55 -6.25 3.08
CA LEU A 39 -7.16 -5.88 2.90
C LEU A 39 -6.67 -5.21 4.19
N VAL A 40 -5.63 -5.77 4.80
CA VAL A 40 -5.00 -5.23 6.00
C VAL A 40 -3.56 -4.86 5.67
N LEU A 41 -3.25 -3.57 5.74
CA LEU A 41 -1.90 -3.05 5.56
C LEU A 41 -1.42 -2.42 6.85
N GLN A 42 -0.13 -2.54 7.14
CA GLN A 42 0.51 -1.92 8.28
C GLN A 42 1.44 -0.81 7.79
N ASP A 43 1.33 0.35 8.42
CA ASP A 43 2.25 1.44 8.19
C ASP A 43 3.51 1.36 9.07
N GLU A 44 4.54 2.17 8.76
CA GLU A 44 5.81 2.15 9.50
C GLU A 44 5.66 2.58 10.97
N LYS A 45 4.56 3.25 11.32
CA LYS A 45 4.26 3.73 12.68
C LYS A 45 3.44 2.70 13.47
N GLY A 46 3.20 1.52 12.91
CA GLY A 46 2.44 0.44 13.54
C GLY A 46 0.92 0.62 13.48
N ARG A 47 0.40 1.58 12.71
CA ARG A 47 -1.04 1.72 12.47
C ARG A 47 -1.46 0.72 11.39
N HIS A 48 -2.53 -0.02 11.70
CA HIS A 48 -3.17 -0.91 10.75
C HIS A 48 -4.28 -0.16 10.00
N VAL A 49 -4.25 -0.27 8.68
CA VAL A 49 -5.30 0.21 7.78
C VAL A 49 -6.04 -1.00 7.25
N VAL A 50 -7.34 -1.05 7.49
CA VAL A 50 -8.22 -2.15 7.09
C VAL A 50 -9.23 -1.63 6.08
N VAL A 51 -9.24 -2.21 4.89
CA VAL A 51 -10.14 -1.82 3.80
C VAL A 51 -10.89 -3.07 3.29
N PRO A 52 -12.23 -3.08 3.27
CA PRO A 52 -12.99 -4.19 2.70
C PRO A 52 -12.73 -4.35 1.20
N ALA A 53 -12.54 -5.59 0.71
CA ALA A 53 -12.29 -5.84 -0.71
C ALA A 53 -13.36 -5.25 -1.64
N GLY A 54 -14.65 -5.37 -1.28
CA GLY A 54 -15.75 -4.83 -2.07
C GLY A 54 -15.79 -3.29 -2.14
N ALA A 55 -15.07 -2.61 -1.25
CA ALA A 55 -14.97 -1.16 -1.22
C ALA A 55 -13.70 -0.63 -1.90
N LEU A 56 -12.77 -1.50 -2.32
CA LEU A 56 -11.57 -1.07 -3.04
C LEU A 56 -11.97 -0.50 -4.41
N GLY A 57 -11.55 0.74 -4.66
CA GLY A 57 -11.62 1.38 -5.96
C GLY A 57 -10.35 1.12 -6.75
N PHE A 58 -9.20 1.43 -6.13
CA PHE A 58 -7.87 1.15 -6.67
C PHE A 58 -6.84 1.09 -5.54
N VAL A 59 -5.70 0.46 -5.82
CA VAL A 59 -4.51 0.48 -4.97
C VAL A 59 -3.34 0.89 -5.85
N GLU A 60 -2.68 1.98 -5.48
CA GLU A 60 -1.47 2.46 -6.13
C GLU A 60 -0.29 2.19 -5.20
N LEU A 61 0.73 1.51 -5.73
CA LEU A 61 2.01 1.34 -5.05
C LEU A 61 2.99 2.35 -5.61
N GLY A 62 3.45 3.26 -4.76
CA GLY A 62 4.50 4.20 -5.09
C GLY A 62 5.82 3.48 -5.37
N PRO A 63 6.78 4.15 -6.02
CA PRO A 63 8.08 3.58 -6.30
C PRO A 63 8.74 3.09 -5.00
N ALA A 64 9.23 1.84 -5.00
CA ALA A 64 10.10 1.38 -3.94
C ALA A 64 11.28 2.34 -3.86
N GLU A 65 11.45 3.00 -2.72
CA GLU A 65 12.39 4.09 -2.54
C GLU A 65 13.82 3.59 -2.84
N GLN A 66 14.28 3.79 -4.08
CA GLN A 66 15.66 3.55 -4.46
C GLN A 66 16.48 4.65 -3.79
N ARG A 67 17.02 4.37 -2.60
CA ARG A 67 18.05 5.23 -2.00
C ARG A 67 19.13 5.46 -3.05
N ARG A 68 19.18 6.65 -3.64
CA ARG A 68 20.32 7.09 -4.45
C ARG A 68 21.51 7.15 -3.52
N VAL A 69 22.42 6.20 -3.63
CA VAL A 69 23.76 6.34 -3.07
C VAL A 69 24.44 7.50 -3.80
N GLY A 70 24.48 8.65 -3.14
CA GLY A 70 25.26 9.79 -3.60
C GLY A 70 26.73 9.46 -3.42
N PHE A 71 27.39 9.05 -4.49
CA PHE A 71 28.85 9.10 -4.55
C PHE A 71 29.23 10.59 -4.59
N GLY A 72 29.40 11.17 -3.40
CA GLY A 72 30.05 12.46 -3.23
C GLY A 72 31.45 12.33 -3.81
N LEU A 73 31.71 13.13 -4.83
CA LEU A 73 32.98 13.25 -5.52
C LEU A 73 34.09 13.59 -4.51
N VAL A 74 35.23 12.92 -4.72
CA VAL A 74 36.52 13.14 -4.06
C VAL A 74 37.02 14.56 -4.30
#